data_AF-A0A9D8DMS5-F1
#
_entry.id   AF-A0A9D8DMS5-F1
#
_cell.length_a   1.000
_cell.length_b   1.000
_cell.length_c   1.000
_cell.angle_alpha   90.00
_cell.angle_beta   90.00
_cell.angle_gamma   90.00
#
_symmetry.space_group_name_H-M   'P 1'
#
loop_
_entity.id
_entity.type
_entity.pdbx_description
1 polymer ?
#
loop_
_entity_poly.entity_id
_entity_poly.type
_entity_poly.pdbx_seq_one_letter_code
_entity_poly.pdbx_strand_id
1 'polypeptide(L)'
;PDDFFPLGQDWGFPPVHPERSRAEGHRYWRDCIRHHLRHAGLLRIDHVLGLARTFWVPHGVDPRSGVYVRGPIEELLAVVCLEAARAGAAVVGENLGTVPPEVTVTMVDHGLLGCSVGQFDLWRVGAEGRFPSPPPSVVATMNTHDTPTFSAFWSGADIGDRADLGLIDPAQAADERVRRVALRSAVAASFDLDEDAPAGTVLAAATAVQAGSDAGFVVVNVEDGWGALDPQNVPGTTVQRPNWRRRVAVPLERWDDTPGLVELLGAVTAARPRPARDGWYGPSGSSPPPGSATGQHEGAG
;
A
#
# COMPACT_ATOMS: atom_id res chain seq x y z
N PRO A 1 -20.63 -3.61 0.05
CA PRO A 1 -20.74 -2.22 -0.43
C PRO A 1 -19.90 -1.31 0.43
N ASP A 2 -19.22 -0.35 -0.18
CA ASP A 2 -18.43 0.67 0.51
C ASP A 2 -18.56 2.02 -0.22
N ASP A 3 -17.94 3.05 0.34
CA ASP A 3 -18.02 4.44 -0.16
C ASP A 3 -17.45 4.61 -1.58
N PHE A 4 -16.60 3.70 -2.04
CA PHE A 4 -15.99 3.72 -3.37
C PHE A 4 -16.75 2.81 -4.36
N PHE A 5 -17.37 1.73 -3.86
CA PHE A 5 -18.09 0.72 -4.63
C PHE A 5 -19.48 0.49 -4.04
N PRO A 6 -20.46 1.34 -4.38
CA PRO A 6 -21.80 1.30 -3.79
C PRO A 6 -22.56 0.00 -4.11
N LEU A 7 -22.19 -0.68 -5.20
CA LEU A 7 -22.77 -1.97 -5.58
C LEU A 7 -22.07 -3.17 -4.92
N GLY A 8 -20.98 -2.94 -4.18
CA GLY A 8 -20.07 -4.00 -3.77
C GLY A 8 -19.27 -4.58 -4.93
N GLN A 9 -18.44 -5.57 -4.64
CA GLN A 9 -17.60 -6.24 -5.62
C GLN A 9 -17.72 -7.75 -5.44
N ASP A 10 -17.73 -8.48 -6.56
CA ASP A 10 -17.50 -9.92 -6.60
C ASP A 10 -16.23 -10.17 -7.42
N TRP A 11 -15.19 -10.68 -6.75
CA TRP A 11 -13.89 -10.92 -7.35
C TRP A 11 -13.80 -12.28 -8.07
N GLY A 12 -14.83 -13.13 -7.96
CA GLY A 12 -14.91 -14.41 -8.67
C GLY A 12 -13.94 -15.49 -8.18
N PHE A 13 -13.27 -15.29 -7.05
CA PHE A 13 -12.34 -16.26 -6.49
C PHE A 13 -13.03 -17.21 -5.49
N PRO A 14 -12.86 -18.54 -5.63
CA PRO A 14 -13.33 -19.46 -4.60
C PRO A 14 -12.46 -19.29 -3.34
N PRO A 15 -13.06 -19.01 -2.16
CA PRO A 15 -12.30 -18.81 -0.95
C PRO A 15 -11.77 -20.14 -0.40
N VAL A 16 -10.67 -20.07 0.35
CA VAL A 16 -10.16 -21.23 1.11
C VAL A 16 -11.14 -21.55 2.23
N HIS A 17 -11.58 -22.81 2.32
CA HIS A 17 -12.42 -23.26 3.42
C HIS A 17 -11.63 -23.25 4.75
N PRO A 18 -12.00 -22.45 5.77
CA PRO A 18 -11.18 -22.26 6.96
C PRO A 18 -10.89 -23.56 7.72
N GLU A 19 -11.92 -24.37 8.01
CA GLU A 19 -11.74 -25.62 8.76
C GLU A 19 -10.92 -26.68 8.02
N ARG A 20 -11.11 -26.81 6.69
CA ARG A 20 -10.27 -27.72 5.90
C ARG A 20 -8.82 -27.25 5.85
N SER A 21 -8.59 -25.94 5.72
CA SER A 21 -7.25 -25.36 5.79
C SER A 21 -6.57 -25.73 7.11
N ARG A 22 -7.27 -25.57 8.24
CA ARG A 22 -6.76 -25.94 9.57
C ARG A 22 -6.48 -27.44 9.69
N ALA A 23 -7.41 -28.30 9.26
CA ALA A 23 -7.26 -29.76 9.29
C ALA A 23 -6.04 -30.25 8.48
N GLU A 24 -5.66 -29.51 7.44
CA GLU A 24 -4.50 -29.79 6.60
C GLU A 24 -3.23 -29.04 7.06
N GLY A 25 -3.25 -28.42 8.25
CA GLY A 25 -2.13 -27.68 8.81
C GLY A 25 -1.73 -26.46 7.97
N HIS A 26 -2.72 -25.81 7.36
CA HIS A 26 -2.56 -24.66 6.45
C HIS A 26 -1.57 -24.89 5.30
N ARG A 27 -1.45 -26.13 4.83
CA ARG A 27 -0.48 -26.52 3.77
C ARG A 27 -0.53 -25.59 2.56
N TYR A 28 -1.72 -25.27 2.04
CA TYR A 28 -1.88 -24.37 0.89
C TYR A 28 -1.21 -23.01 1.13
N TRP A 29 -1.53 -22.36 2.26
CA TRP A 29 -0.93 -21.06 2.62
C TRP A 29 0.58 -21.15 2.76
N ARG A 30 1.08 -22.15 3.50
CA ARG A 30 2.52 -22.35 3.68
C ARG A 30 3.24 -22.51 2.34
N ASP A 31 2.68 -23.31 1.44
CA ASP A 31 3.29 -23.60 0.14
C ASP A 31 3.27 -22.36 -0.78
N CYS A 32 2.20 -21.56 -0.76
CA CYS A 32 2.12 -20.28 -1.46
C CYS A 32 3.16 -19.27 -0.95
N ILE A 33 3.24 -19.05 0.36
CA ILE A 33 4.19 -18.09 0.95
C ILE A 33 5.63 -18.53 0.66
N ARG A 34 5.93 -19.81 0.89
CA ARG A 34 7.25 -20.38 0.57
C ARG A 34 7.56 -20.26 -0.92
N HIS A 35 6.57 -20.37 -1.80
CA HIS A 35 6.78 -20.22 -3.24
C HIS A 35 7.29 -18.82 -3.59
N HIS A 36 6.60 -17.78 -3.12
CA HIS A 36 6.99 -16.40 -3.40
C HIS A 36 8.33 -16.02 -2.75
N LEU A 37 8.53 -16.43 -1.50
CA LEU A 37 9.72 -16.07 -0.72
C LEU A 37 11.00 -16.79 -1.15
N ARG A 38 10.94 -17.79 -2.04
CA ARG A 38 12.14 -18.33 -2.68
C ARG A 38 12.88 -17.30 -3.53
N HIS A 39 12.21 -16.24 -3.97
CA HIS A 39 12.74 -15.27 -4.93
C HIS A 39 12.61 -13.81 -4.46
N ALA A 40 12.00 -13.55 -3.31
CA ALA A 40 11.70 -12.20 -2.85
C ALA A 40 12.10 -12.00 -1.39
N GLY A 41 12.75 -10.87 -1.10
CA GLY A 41 13.07 -10.43 0.28
C GLY A 41 11.96 -9.59 0.92
N LEU A 42 10.90 -9.28 0.18
CA LEU A 42 9.71 -8.57 0.65
C LEU A 42 8.48 -9.18 -0.01
N LEU A 43 7.47 -9.55 0.78
CA LEU A 43 6.20 -10.07 0.28
C LEU A 43 5.03 -9.15 0.70
N ARG A 44 4.30 -8.61 -0.28
CA ARG A 44 3.02 -7.94 -0.03
C ARG A 44 1.88 -8.95 -0.08
N ILE A 45 1.14 -9.09 1.02
CA ILE A 45 -0.12 -9.82 1.09
C ILE A 45 -1.22 -8.82 0.76
N ASP A 46 -1.83 -9.03 -0.40
CA ASP A 46 -3.01 -8.28 -0.83
C ASP A 46 -4.20 -8.58 0.09
N HIS A 47 -4.98 -7.54 0.41
CA HIS A 47 -6.15 -7.63 1.27
C HIS A 47 -5.91 -8.44 2.55
N VAL A 48 -4.99 -7.96 3.41
CA VAL A 48 -4.58 -8.69 4.64
C VAL A 48 -5.75 -8.99 5.58
N LEU A 49 -6.81 -8.18 5.50
CA LEU A 49 -8.08 -8.40 6.18
C LEU A 49 -8.68 -9.79 5.89
N GLY A 50 -8.39 -10.35 4.70
CA GLY A 50 -8.76 -11.70 4.27
C GLY A 50 -8.29 -12.81 5.23
N LEU A 51 -7.24 -12.57 6.02
CA LEU A 51 -6.77 -13.50 7.05
C LEU A 51 -7.72 -13.53 8.26
N ALA A 52 -8.36 -12.40 8.60
CA ALA A 52 -9.32 -12.28 9.70
C ALA A 52 -10.75 -12.61 9.28
N ARG A 53 -11.16 -12.19 8.08
CA ARG A 53 -12.47 -12.48 7.51
C ARG A 53 -12.47 -12.26 6.01
N THR A 54 -13.25 -13.05 5.30
CA THR A 54 -13.50 -12.86 3.87
C THR A 54 -15.00 -12.70 3.65
N PHE A 55 -15.40 -11.78 2.79
CA PHE A 55 -16.79 -11.61 2.41
C PHE A 55 -17.15 -12.61 1.29
N TRP A 56 -18.01 -13.58 1.60
CA TRP A 56 -18.37 -14.66 0.67
C TRP A 56 -19.70 -14.35 0.02
N VAL A 57 -19.71 -14.37 -1.31
CA VAL A 57 -20.91 -14.24 -2.12
C VAL A 57 -21.27 -15.64 -2.67
N PRO A 58 -22.48 -16.16 -2.45
CA PRO A 58 -22.91 -17.38 -3.10
C PRO A 58 -22.85 -17.22 -4.62
N HIS A 59 -22.35 -18.25 -5.32
CA HIS A 59 -22.14 -18.17 -6.76
C HIS A 59 -23.42 -17.79 -7.52
N GLY A 60 -23.33 -16.74 -8.35
CA GLY A 60 -24.45 -16.26 -9.17
C GLY A 60 -25.45 -15.36 -8.44
N VAL A 61 -25.15 -14.94 -7.21
CA VAL A 61 -26.00 -14.05 -6.40
C VAL A 61 -25.41 -12.64 -6.37
N ASP A 62 -26.28 -11.63 -6.22
CA ASP A 62 -25.88 -10.23 -6.08
C ASP A 62 -24.85 -10.05 -4.94
N PRO A 63 -23.73 -9.31 -5.17
CA PRO A 63 -22.68 -9.10 -4.18
C PRO A 63 -23.16 -8.51 -2.86
N ARG A 64 -24.28 -7.79 -2.85
CA ARG A 64 -24.88 -7.24 -1.62
C ARG A 64 -25.44 -8.32 -0.69
N SER A 65 -25.62 -9.54 -1.18
CA SER A 65 -26.19 -10.68 -0.44
C SER A 65 -25.14 -11.58 0.21
N GLY A 66 -23.86 -11.22 0.12
CA GLY A 66 -22.79 -12.00 0.75
C GLY A 66 -22.76 -11.87 2.28
N VAL A 67 -21.91 -12.68 2.90
CA VAL A 67 -21.71 -12.70 4.36
C VAL A 67 -20.23 -12.74 4.69
N TYR A 68 -19.84 -12.14 5.82
CA TYR A 68 -18.48 -12.32 6.33
C TYR A 68 -18.32 -13.72 6.94
N VAL A 69 -17.33 -14.46 6.45
CA VAL A 69 -16.85 -15.70 7.05
C VAL A 69 -15.55 -15.41 7.78
N ARG A 70 -15.51 -15.75 9.08
CA ARG A 70 -14.35 -15.51 9.94
C ARG A 70 -13.20 -16.46 9.56
N GLY A 71 -12.00 -15.90 9.43
CA GLY A 71 -10.74 -16.61 9.23
C GLY A 71 -9.92 -16.72 10.54
N PRO A 72 -8.99 -17.68 10.62
CA PRO A 72 -8.12 -17.85 11.78
C PRO A 72 -6.85 -17.00 11.66
N ILE A 73 -6.98 -15.67 11.80
CA ILE A 73 -5.87 -14.72 11.55
C ILE A 73 -4.58 -15.07 12.30
N GLU A 74 -4.66 -15.41 13.58
CA GLU A 74 -3.48 -15.77 14.40
C GLU A 74 -2.74 -16.99 13.83
N GLU A 75 -3.49 -18.03 13.40
CA GLU A 75 -2.90 -19.24 12.84
C GLU A 75 -2.24 -18.95 11.47
N LEU A 76 -2.89 -18.13 10.64
CA LEU A 76 -2.38 -17.77 9.32
C LEU A 76 -1.19 -16.83 9.40
N LEU A 77 -1.21 -15.83 10.30
CA LEU A 77 -0.08 -14.95 10.54
C LEU A 77 1.11 -15.69 11.12
N ALA A 78 0.90 -16.68 12.01
CA ALA A 78 1.98 -17.54 12.49
C ALA A 78 2.65 -18.30 11.34
N VAL A 79 1.87 -18.82 10.37
CA VAL A 79 2.41 -19.46 9.16
C VAL A 79 3.21 -18.46 8.31
N VAL A 80 2.65 -17.27 8.06
CA VAL A 80 3.30 -16.20 7.28
C VAL A 80 4.64 -15.81 7.93
N CYS A 81 4.64 -15.52 9.23
CA CYS A 81 5.83 -15.10 9.97
C CYS A 81 6.90 -16.19 10.00
N LEU A 82 6.51 -17.46 10.18
CA LEU A 82 7.46 -18.57 10.18
C LEU A 82 8.16 -18.74 8.82
N GLU A 83 7.40 -18.68 7.72
CA GLU A 83 7.98 -18.81 6.39
C GLU A 83 8.78 -17.55 5.99
N ALA A 84 8.36 -16.36 6.41
CA ALA A 84 9.11 -15.11 6.26
C ALA A 84 10.45 -15.14 7.00
N ALA A 85 10.44 -15.55 8.27
CA ALA A 85 11.65 -15.69 9.08
C ALA A 85 12.64 -16.71 8.48
N ARG A 86 12.13 -17.85 7.97
CA ARG A 86 12.96 -18.86 7.28
C ARG A 86 13.64 -18.31 6.03
N ALA A 87 12.98 -17.40 5.31
CA ALA A 87 13.50 -16.79 4.10
C ALA A 87 14.34 -15.52 4.37
N GLY A 88 14.35 -15.00 5.60
CA GLY A 88 14.94 -13.70 5.90
C GLY A 88 14.23 -12.55 5.18
N ALA A 89 12.91 -12.66 5.02
CA ALA A 89 12.10 -11.72 4.25
C ALA A 89 11.17 -10.90 5.15
N ALA A 90 10.88 -9.67 4.72
CA ALA A 90 9.85 -8.84 5.32
C ALA A 90 8.47 -9.10 4.69
N VAL A 91 7.41 -8.79 5.43
CA VAL A 91 6.02 -8.94 4.96
C VAL A 91 5.27 -7.63 5.12
N VAL A 92 4.52 -7.27 4.09
CA VAL A 92 3.59 -6.13 4.08
C VAL A 92 2.18 -6.69 4.01
N GLY A 93 1.32 -6.33 4.95
CA GLY A 93 -0.12 -6.53 4.80
C GLY A 93 -0.73 -5.29 4.19
N GLU A 94 -1.38 -5.42 3.04
CA GLU A 94 -2.18 -4.31 2.52
C GLU A 94 -3.43 -4.14 3.41
N ASN A 95 -3.45 -3.03 4.15
CA ASN A 95 -4.47 -2.67 5.12
C ASN A 95 -5.18 -1.36 4.74
N LEU A 96 -5.63 -1.24 3.49
CA LEU A 96 -6.37 -0.09 2.96
C LEU A 96 -7.89 -0.33 2.99
N GLY A 97 -8.65 0.76 2.86
CA GLY A 97 -10.11 0.74 2.95
C GLY A 97 -10.62 0.64 4.39
N THR A 98 -11.77 -0.01 4.58
CA THR A 98 -12.42 -0.13 5.88
C THR A 98 -11.86 -1.29 6.69
N VAL A 99 -10.68 -1.09 7.28
CA VAL A 99 -10.00 -2.10 8.10
C VAL A 99 -10.35 -1.93 9.58
N PRO A 100 -10.85 -2.97 10.27
CA PRO A 100 -11.04 -2.93 11.70
C PRO A 100 -9.72 -2.68 12.45
N PRO A 101 -9.67 -1.77 13.45
CA PRO A 101 -8.43 -1.41 14.14
C PRO A 101 -7.66 -2.60 14.71
N GLU A 102 -8.36 -3.63 15.17
CA GLU A 102 -7.77 -4.86 15.70
C GLU A 102 -6.87 -5.57 14.69
N VAL A 103 -7.18 -5.52 13.39
CA VAL A 103 -6.35 -6.17 12.35
C VAL A 103 -5.02 -5.44 12.20
N THR A 104 -5.05 -4.11 12.21
CA THR A 104 -3.82 -3.30 12.17
C THR A 104 -2.96 -3.53 13.42
N VAL A 105 -3.57 -3.66 14.60
CA VAL A 105 -2.85 -4.00 15.84
C VAL A 105 -2.21 -5.38 15.72
N THR A 106 -2.97 -6.41 15.32
CA THR A 106 -2.45 -7.77 15.16
C THR A 106 -1.29 -7.82 14.15
N MET A 107 -1.35 -7.05 13.06
CA MET A 107 -0.25 -6.95 12.10
C MET A 107 1.04 -6.39 12.74
N VAL A 108 0.91 -5.31 13.52
CA VAL A 108 2.04 -4.68 14.22
C VAL A 108 2.64 -5.64 15.25
N ASP A 109 1.81 -6.35 16.01
CA ASP A 109 2.25 -7.34 17.01
C ASP A 109 3.05 -8.49 16.37
N HIS A 110 2.76 -8.82 15.10
CA HIS A 110 3.48 -9.83 14.32
C HIS A 110 4.65 -9.26 13.50
N GLY A 111 4.93 -7.96 13.60
CA GLY A 111 6.02 -7.30 12.88
C GLY A 111 5.78 -7.16 11.37
N LEU A 112 4.53 -7.20 10.92
CA LEU A 112 4.17 -6.89 9.54
C LEU A 112 4.20 -5.37 9.30
N LEU A 113 4.61 -4.98 8.10
CA LEU A 113 4.43 -3.62 7.62
C LEU A 113 2.99 -3.41 7.12
N GLY A 114 2.44 -2.22 7.33
CA GLY A 114 1.21 -1.75 6.67
C GLY A 114 1.50 -0.98 5.37
N CYS A 115 0.48 -0.34 4.82
CA CYS A 115 0.58 0.56 3.67
C CYS A 115 0.23 2.00 4.06
N SER A 116 1.00 2.97 3.58
CA SER A 116 0.66 4.39 3.58
C SER A 116 0.63 4.88 2.13
N VAL A 117 -0.52 5.41 1.71
CA VAL A 117 -0.75 5.88 0.35
C VAL A 117 -0.94 7.40 0.37
N GLY A 118 0.05 8.10 -0.18
CA GLY A 118 0.17 9.55 -0.13
C GLY A 118 -1.06 10.28 -0.68
N GLN A 119 -1.70 9.77 -1.73
CA GLN A 119 -2.95 10.34 -2.26
C GLN A 119 -4.08 10.42 -1.22
N PHE A 120 -4.16 9.49 -0.27
CA PHE A 120 -5.13 9.56 0.83
C PHE A 120 -4.68 10.58 1.87
N ASP A 121 -3.39 10.66 2.13
CA ASP A 121 -2.79 11.62 3.07
C ASP A 121 -2.87 13.08 2.58
N LEU A 122 -2.88 13.33 1.27
CA LEU A 122 -3.04 14.69 0.71
C LEU A 122 -4.36 15.36 1.16
N TRP A 123 -5.42 14.58 1.37
CA TRP A 123 -6.70 15.10 1.85
C TRP A 123 -6.64 15.62 3.29
N ARG A 124 -5.62 15.21 4.06
CA ARG A 124 -5.43 15.64 5.45
C ARG A 124 -4.65 16.96 5.56
N VAL A 125 -3.93 17.36 4.50
CA VAL A 125 -3.03 18.52 4.52
C VAL A 125 -3.75 19.81 4.88
N GLY A 126 -4.96 20.04 4.36
CA GLY A 126 -5.72 21.25 4.68
C GLY A 126 -6.06 21.39 6.17
N ALA A 127 -6.30 20.27 6.86
CA ALA A 127 -6.59 20.26 8.29
C ALA A 127 -5.31 20.24 9.16
N GLU A 128 -4.25 19.58 8.69
CA GLU A 128 -3.02 19.37 9.46
C GLU A 128 -1.93 20.40 9.17
N GLY A 129 -2.10 21.22 8.12
CA GLY A 129 -1.14 22.23 7.67
C GLY A 129 0.13 21.69 7.04
N ARG A 130 0.29 20.37 6.94
CA ARG A 130 1.46 19.71 6.36
C ARG A 130 1.13 18.34 5.80
N PHE A 131 1.94 17.88 4.86
CA PHE A 131 1.93 16.48 4.42
C PHE A 131 2.52 15.58 5.52
N PRO A 132 1.81 14.50 5.93
CA PRO A 132 2.25 13.68 7.05
C PRO A 132 3.49 12.84 6.68
N SER A 133 4.36 12.65 7.67
CA SER A 133 5.53 11.77 7.55
C SER A 133 5.13 10.33 7.91
N PRO A 134 5.32 9.34 7.02
CA PRO A 134 4.97 7.94 7.31
C PRO A 134 5.79 7.32 8.46
N PRO A 135 5.18 6.45 9.30
CA PRO A 135 5.88 5.79 10.41
C PRO A 135 6.73 4.59 9.95
N PRO A 136 7.64 4.04 10.78
CA PRO A 136 8.51 2.93 10.37
C PRO A 136 7.81 1.62 10.00
N SER A 137 6.60 1.41 10.52
CA SER A 137 5.83 0.18 10.32
C SER A 137 5.05 0.14 9.00
N VAL A 138 5.41 0.93 7.98
CA VAL A 138 4.71 0.92 6.68
C VAL A 138 5.63 0.87 5.48
N VAL A 139 5.07 0.41 4.37
CA VAL A 139 5.51 0.76 3.03
C VAL A 139 4.76 2.01 2.59
N ALA A 140 5.50 3.08 2.33
CA ALA A 140 4.97 4.34 1.82
C ALA A 140 5.05 4.37 0.29
N THR A 141 3.99 4.88 -0.34
CA THR A 141 3.93 5.14 -1.79
C THR A 141 3.01 6.33 -2.02
N MET A 142 3.14 7.05 -3.12
CA MET A 142 2.22 8.16 -3.42
C MET A 142 0.85 7.67 -3.89
N ASN A 143 0.83 6.55 -4.61
CA ASN A 143 -0.35 5.93 -5.22
C ASN A 143 -0.09 4.44 -5.42
N THR A 144 -1.08 3.71 -5.90
CA THR A 144 -1.03 2.28 -6.20
C THR A 144 -1.50 2.02 -7.63
N HIS A 145 -1.39 0.77 -8.07
CA HIS A 145 -1.92 0.35 -9.36
C HIS A 145 -3.47 0.43 -9.45
N ASP A 146 -4.16 0.48 -8.31
CA ASP A 146 -5.63 0.55 -8.20
C ASP A 146 -6.17 1.98 -8.05
N THR A 147 -5.28 2.95 -7.87
CA THR A 147 -5.63 4.37 -7.79
C THR A 147 -5.27 5.06 -9.10
N PRO A 148 -5.84 6.25 -9.39
CA PRO A 148 -5.33 7.09 -10.47
C PRO A 148 -3.82 7.34 -10.32
N THR A 149 -3.12 7.52 -11.43
CA THR A 149 -1.75 8.05 -11.39
C THR A 149 -1.73 9.39 -10.65
N PHE A 150 -0.58 9.81 -10.12
CA PHE A 150 -0.49 11.06 -9.37
C PHE A 150 -0.92 12.24 -10.25
N SER A 151 -0.45 12.30 -11.50
CA SER A 151 -0.81 13.37 -12.44
C SER A 151 -2.31 13.38 -12.79
N ALA A 152 -2.94 12.20 -12.95
CA ALA A 152 -4.37 12.12 -13.19
C ALA A 152 -5.18 12.61 -11.98
N PHE A 153 -4.79 12.16 -10.78
CA PHE A 153 -5.35 12.63 -9.52
C PHE A 153 -5.18 14.15 -9.40
N TRP A 154 -3.95 14.66 -9.47
CA TRP A 154 -3.66 16.08 -9.25
C TRP A 154 -4.44 17.00 -10.19
N SER A 155 -4.53 16.64 -11.47
CA SER A 155 -5.29 17.40 -12.47
C SER A 155 -6.81 17.21 -12.38
N GLY A 156 -7.27 16.12 -11.77
CA GLY A 156 -8.68 15.68 -11.76
C GLY A 156 -9.11 14.96 -13.04
N ALA A 157 -8.17 14.48 -13.85
CA ALA A 157 -8.45 13.74 -15.09
C ALA A 157 -9.17 12.41 -14.84
N ASP A 158 -9.05 11.84 -13.64
CA ASP A 158 -9.76 10.61 -13.24
C ASP A 158 -11.26 10.81 -13.04
N ILE A 159 -11.69 12.04 -12.71
CA ILE A 159 -13.07 12.32 -12.26
C ILE A 159 -14.07 12.05 -13.38
N GLY A 160 -13.75 12.45 -14.62
CA GLY A 160 -14.62 12.19 -15.77
C GLY A 160 -14.81 10.70 -16.02
N ASP A 161 -13.71 9.93 -16.00
CA ASP A 161 -13.73 8.49 -16.23
C ASP A 161 -14.56 7.76 -15.17
N ARG A 162 -14.43 8.15 -13.90
CA ARG A 162 -15.22 7.60 -12.79
C ARG A 162 -16.71 7.91 -12.92
N ALA A 163 -17.07 9.10 -13.39
CA ALA A 163 -18.46 9.47 -13.66
C ALA A 163 -19.03 8.67 -14.84
N ASP A 164 -18.27 8.50 -15.92
CA ASP A 164 -18.65 7.71 -17.09
C ASP A 164 -18.87 6.23 -16.75
N LEU A 165 -18.15 5.70 -15.75
CA LEU A 165 -18.31 4.35 -15.23
C LEU A 165 -19.45 4.21 -14.21
N GLY A 166 -20.10 5.30 -13.81
CA GLY A 166 -21.12 5.31 -12.77
C GLY A 166 -20.58 4.98 -11.37
N LEU A 167 -19.28 5.14 -11.14
CA LEU A 167 -18.66 4.97 -9.82
C LEU A 167 -18.95 6.16 -8.91
N ILE A 168 -19.15 7.34 -9.52
CA ILE A 168 -19.61 8.56 -8.86
C ILE A 168 -20.73 9.18 -9.69
N ASP A 169 -21.68 9.82 -9.03
CA ASP A 169 -22.73 10.58 -9.71
C ASP A 169 -22.24 11.98 -10.17
N PRO A 170 -23.01 12.71 -11.00
CA PRO A 170 -22.60 14.03 -11.48
C PRO A 170 -22.39 15.07 -10.38
N ALA A 171 -23.13 14.99 -9.27
CA ALA A 171 -22.99 15.92 -8.15
C ALA A 171 -21.68 15.63 -7.39
N GLN A 172 -21.40 14.36 -7.09
CA GLN A 172 -20.14 13.91 -6.51
C GLN A 172 -18.94 14.29 -7.39
N ALA A 173 -19.08 14.19 -8.72
CA ALA A 173 -18.04 14.61 -9.65
C ALA A 173 -17.82 16.14 -9.65
N ALA A 174 -18.87 16.94 -9.47
CA ALA A 174 -18.75 18.39 -9.33
C ALA A 174 -18.07 18.76 -8.00
N ASP A 175 -18.52 18.15 -6.90
CA ASP A 175 -17.96 18.35 -5.56
C ASP A 175 -16.49 17.95 -5.51
N GLU A 176 -16.12 16.83 -6.13
CA GLU A 176 -14.74 16.36 -6.21
C GLU A 176 -13.83 17.38 -6.91
N ARG A 177 -14.28 18.00 -8.00
CA ARG A 177 -13.50 19.04 -8.70
C ARG A 177 -13.26 20.26 -7.80
N VAL A 178 -14.28 20.70 -7.06
CA VAL A 178 -14.16 21.83 -6.12
C VAL A 178 -13.21 21.48 -4.98
N ARG A 179 -13.38 20.31 -4.36
CA ARG A 179 -12.50 19.82 -3.30
C ARG A 179 -11.06 19.68 -3.79
N ARG A 180 -10.84 19.30 -5.04
CA ARG A 180 -9.50 19.18 -5.62
C ARG A 180 -8.79 20.52 -5.76
N VAL A 181 -9.52 21.60 -6.10
CA VAL A 181 -8.96 22.96 -6.10
C VAL A 181 -8.45 23.32 -4.70
N ALA A 182 -9.28 23.15 -3.67
CA ALA A 182 -8.89 23.44 -2.29
C ALA A 182 -7.71 22.57 -1.81
N LEU A 183 -7.69 21.28 -2.17
CA LEU A 183 -6.57 20.38 -1.89
C LEU A 183 -5.27 20.90 -2.51
N ARG A 184 -5.30 21.31 -3.79
CA ARG A 184 -4.10 21.79 -4.48
C ARG A 184 -3.51 23.04 -3.81
N SER A 185 -4.35 24.02 -3.48
CA SER A 185 -3.91 25.22 -2.76
C SER A 185 -3.28 24.89 -1.41
N ALA A 186 -3.93 24.02 -0.61
CA ALA A 186 -3.41 23.63 0.69
C ALA A 186 -2.08 22.86 0.60
N VAL A 187 -1.96 21.95 -0.37
CA VAL A 187 -0.75 21.14 -0.58
C VAL A 187 0.39 22.00 -1.10
N ALA A 188 0.15 22.89 -2.08
CA ALA A 188 1.15 23.81 -2.58
C ALA A 188 1.71 24.70 -1.45
N ALA A 189 0.82 25.30 -0.65
CA ALA A 189 1.21 26.09 0.51
C ALA A 189 2.02 25.28 1.53
N SER A 190 1.68 24.00 1.77
CA SER A 190 2.42 23.15 2.71
C SER A 190 3.85 22.84 2.30
N PHE A 191 4.18 23.03 1.02
CA PHE A 191 5.51 22.83 0.45
C PHE A 191 6.19 24.14 0.03
N ASP A 192 5.59 25.30 0.34
CA ASP A 192 6.07 26.61 -0.13
C ASP A 192 6.20 26.68 -1.67
N LEU A 193 5.21 26.12 -2.37
CA LEU A 193 5.11 26.10 -3.83
C LEU A 193 3.98 27.03 -4.30
N ASP A 194 4.11 27.53 -5.52
CA ASP A 194 3.03 28.24 -6.22
C ASP A 194 1.82 27.31 -6.47
N GLU A 195 0.61 27.85 -6.48
CA GLU A 195 -0.62 27.07 -6.67
C GLU A 195 -0.69 26.38 -8.05
N ASP A 196 -0.01 26.93 -9.05
CA ASP A 196 0.11 26.41 -10.42
C ASP A 196 1.38 25.56 -10.63
N ALA A 197 2.09 25.20 -9.55
CA ALA A 197 3.24 24.32 -9.62
C ALA A 197 2.91 23.02 -10.39
N PRO A 198 3.81 22.55 -11.28
CA PRO A 198 3.60 21.33 -12.03
C PRO A 198 3.37 20.13 -11.10
N ALA A 199 2.52 19.20 -11.53
CA ALA A 199 2.22 17.99 -10.76
C ALA A 199 3.50 17.22 -10.37
N GLY A 200 4.49 17.15 -11.27
CA GLY A 200 5.78 16.51 -11.01
C GLY A 200 6.56 17.14 -9.86
N THR A 201 6.52 18.47 -9.71
CA THR A 201 7.19 19.20 -8.62
C THR A 201 6.53 18.88 -7.27
N VAL A 202 5.20 18.90 -7.22
CA VAL A 202 4.46 18.54 -6.01
C VAL A 202 4.67 17.07 -5.64
N LEU A 203 4.67 16.18 -6.64
CA LEU A 203 4.98 14.77 -6.46
C LEU A 203 6.38 14.57 -5.87
N ALA A 204 7.40 15.24 -6.42
CA ALA A 204 8.77 15.15 -5.94
C ALA A 204 8.88 15.63 -4.49
N ALA A 205 8.22 16.74 -4.13
CA ALA A 205 8.18 17.25 -2.76
C ALA A 205 7.52 16.27 -1.78
N ALA A 206 6.33 15.73 -2.11
CA ALA A 206 5.64 14.75 -1.27
C ALA A 206 6.43 13.43 -1.15
N THR A 207 7.03 12.97 -2.26
CA THR A 207 7.88 11.78 -2.28
C THR A 207 9.15 11.98 -1.46
N ALA A 208 9.72 13.20 -1.44
CA ALA A 208 10.86 13.53 -0.59
C ALA A 208 10.49 13.41 0.90
N VAL A 209 9.29 13.82 1.31
CA VAL A 209 8.79 13.61 2.68
C VAL A 209 8.67 12.12 3.00
N GLN A 210 8.08 11.32 2.09
CA GLN A 210 8.00 9.86 2.30
C GLN A 210 9.40 9.24 2.38
N ALA A 211 10.32 9.62 1.50
CA ALA A 211 11.70 9.14 1.47
C ALA A 211 12.48 9.49 2.75
N GLY A 212 12.35 10.73 3.23
CA GLY A 212 12.98 11.21 4.46
C GLY A 212 12.28 10.77 5.76
N SER A 213 11.21 9.99 5.65
CA SER A 213 10.52 9.42 6.81
C SER A 213 11.16 8.12 7.30
N ASP A 214 10.68 7.62 8.43
CA ASP A 214 11.13 6.37 9.02
C ASP A 214 10.54 5.13 8.32
N ALA A 215 9.64 5.29 7.33
CA ALA A 215 8.99 4.18 6.60
C ALA A 215 9.95 3.04 6.29
N GLY A 216 9.53 1.79 6.54
CA GLY A 216 10.36 0.62 6.27
C GLY A 216 10.77 0.54 4.79
N PHE A 217 9.85 0.85 3.88
CA PHE A 217 10.13 1.00 2.45
C PHE A 217 9.40 2.19 1.87
N VAL A 218 9.99 2.76 0.82
CA VAL A 218 9.34 3.76 -0.04
C VAL A 218 9.33 3.20 -1.46
N VAL A 219 8.13 3.14 -2.04
CA VAL A 219 7.89 2.63 -3.39
C VAL A 219 7.50 3.80 -4.28
N VAL A 220 8.14 3.89 -5.44
CA VAL A 220 7.85 4.89 -6.47
C VAL A 220 7.27 4.19 -7.67
N ASN A 221 6.11 4.65 -8.16
CA ASN A 221 5.57 4.22 -9.43
C ASN A 221 6.26 5.01 -10.54
N VAL A 222 6.85 4.29 -11.49
CA VAL A 222 7.67 4.89 -12.56
C VAL A 222 6.82 5.72 -13.53
N GLU A 223 5.54 5.36 -13.68
CA GLU A 223 4.55 6.04 -14.50
C GLU A 223 4.35 7.51 -14.12
N ASP A 224 4.54 7.82 -12.83
CA ASP A 224 4.43 9.18 -12.35
C ASP A 224 5.63 10.04 -12.78
N GLY A 225 6.80 9.43 -13.00
CA GLY A 225 8.01 10.11 -13.46
C GLY A 225 7.92 10.71 -14.87
N TRP A 226 7.03 10.19 -15.72
CA TRP A 226 6.69 10.81 -17.01
C TRP A 226 5.26 11.36 -17.04
N GLY A 227 4.62 11.48 -15.87
CA GLY A 227 3.33 12.11 -15.71
C GLY A 227 2.19 11.41 -16.44
N ALA A 228 2.20 10.07 -16.50
CA ALA A 228 1.11 9.31 -17.10
C ALA A 228 -0.25 9.73 -16.52
N LEU A 229 -1.29 9.78 -17.35
CA LEU A 229 -2.67 10.08 -16.92
C LEU A 229 -3.56 8.83 -16.88
N ASP A 230 -3.16 7.79 -17.58
CA ASP A 230 -3.90 6.54 -17.71
C ASP A 230 -3.50 5.58 -16.57
N PRO A 231 -4.44 5.10 -15.72
CA PRO A 231 -4.13 4.17 -14.63
C PRO A 231 -3.85 2.75 -15.15
N GLN A 232 -3.17 1.88 -14.39
CA GLN A 232 -2.98 0.49 -14.82
C GLN A 232 -4.27 -0.35 -14.66
N ASN A 233 -5.02 -0.08 -13.60
CA ASN A 233 -6.27 -0.74 -13.27
C ASN A 233 -7.31 0.30 -12.81
N VAL A 234 -8.57 0.08 -13.14
CA VAL A 234 -9.71 0.79 -12.54
C VAL A 234 -10.55 -0.26 -11.80
N PRO A 235 -10.50 -0.30 -10.46
CA PRO A 235 -11.20 -1.36 -9.72
C PRO A 235 -12.71 -1.34 -9.98
N GLY A 236 -13.34 -2.51 -9.86
CA GLY A 236 -14.77 -2.69 -10.19
C GLY A 236 -15.08 -2.70 -11.69
N THR A 237 -14.08 -2.67 -12.57
CA THR A 237 -14.27 -2.79 -14.02
C THR A 237 -13.62 -4.05 -14.59
N THR A 238 -14.18 -4.57 -15.67
CA THR A 238 -13.66 -5.73 -16.41
C THR A 238 -13.43 -5.36 -17.88
N VAL A 239 -14.47 -5.40 -18.70
CA VAL A 239 -14.41 -5.10 -20.15
C VAL A 239 -14.52 -3.60 -20.45
N GLN A 240 -14.93 -2.80 -19.47
CA GLN A 240 -15.16 -1.36 -19.63
C GLN A 240 -13.86 -0.57 -19.79
N ARG A 241 -12.75 -1.07 -19.24
CA ARG A 241 -11.42 -0.43 -19.29
C ARG A 241 -10.33 -1.44 -19.61
N PRO A 242 -9.21 -1.04 -20.23
CA PRO A 242 -8.12 -1.95 -20.59
C PRO A 242 -7.22 -2.27 -19.38
N ASN A 243 -7.81 -2.77 -18.30
CA ASN A 243 -7.10 -3.13 -17.07
C ASN A 243 -5.98 -4.13 -17.38
N TRP A 244 -4.79 -3.89 -16.82
CA TRP A 244 -3.62 -4.77 -16.96
C TRP A 244 -3.07 -4.91 -18.39
N ARG A 245 -3.50 -4.06 -19.32
CA ARG A 245 -3.12 -4.12 -20.74
C ARG A 245 -2.25 -2.95 -21.19
N ARG A 246 -2.11 -1.94 -20.34
CA ARG A 246 -1.26 -0.77 -20.61
C ARG A 246 0.20 -1.16 -20.45
N ARG A 247 0.99 -0.78 -21.45
CA ARG A 247 2.44 -0.96 -21.47
C ARG A 247 3.09 0.27 -20.87
N VAL A 248 4.24 0.10 -20.24
CA VAL A 248 5.11 1.21 -19.87
C VAL A 248 5.39 2.06 -21.12
N ALA A 249 5.12 3.37 -21.02
CA ALA A 249 5.21 4.30 -22.15
C ALA A 249 6.67 4.62 -22.54
N VAL A 250 7.58 4.58 -21.57
CA VAL A 250 8.99 4.91 -21.75
C VAL A 250 9.83 3.63 -21.68
N PRO A 251 10.54 3.24 -22.76
CA PRO A 251 11.36 2.03 -22.73
C PRO A 251 12.48 2.17 -21.69
N LEU A 252 12.88 1.04 -21.09
CA LEU A 252 13.81 0.98 -19.96
C LEU A 252 15.12 1.72 -20.25
N GLU A 253 15.62 1.64 -21.48
CA GLU A 253 16.86 2.26 -21.95
C GLU A 253 16.83 3.80 -21.93
N ARG A 254 15.66 4.39 -21.75
CA ARG A 254 15.46 5.85 -21.72
C ARG A 254 15.20 6.39 -20.31
N TRP A 255 15.14 5.53 -19.30
CA TRP A 255 14.79 5.95 -17.94
C TRP A 255 15.79 6.92 -17.35
N ASP A 256 17.09 6.71 -17.58
CA ASP A 256 18.18 7.59 -17.10
C ASP A 256 18.13 9.00 -17.71
N ASP A 257 17.49 9.16 -18.87
CA ASP A 257 17.35 10.43 -19.59
C ASP A 257 15.93 11.01 -19.50
N THR A 258 15.05 10.43 -18.67
CA THR A 258 13.66 10.88 -18.52
C THR A 258 13.57 11.93 -17.40
N PRO A 259 13.41 13.23 -17.70
CA PRO A 259 13.65 14.30 -16.72
C PRO A 259 12.82 14.17 -15.44
N GLY A 260 11.51 13.93 -15.55
CA GLY A 260 10.65 13.82 -14.37
C GLY A 260 10.92 12.57 -13.53
N LEU A 261 11.37 11.46 -14.15
CA LEU A 261 11.78 10.26 -13.41
C LEU A 261 13.11 10.49 -12.68
N VAL A 262 14.07 11.15 -13.35
CA VAL A 262 15.36 11.52 -12.76
C VAL A 262 15.16 12.48 -11.58
N GLU A 263 14.29 13.48 -11.73
CA GLU A 263 13.93 14.41 -10.65
C GLU A 263 13.30 13.67 -9.46
N LEU A 264 12.31 12.81 -9.72
CA LEU A 264 11.62 12.04 -8.69
C LEU A 264 12.56 11.11 -7.91
N LEU A 265 13.41 10.35 -8.62
CA LEU A 265 14.39 9.47 -8.00
C LEU A 265 15.55 10.23 -7.34
N GLY A 266 15.89 11.41 -7.85
CA GLY A 266 16.82 12.35 -7.24
C GLY A 266 16.34 12.83 -5.88
N ALA A 267 15.06 13.20 -5.77
CA ALA A 267 14.42 13.58 -4.52
C ALA A 267 14.46 12.44 -3.48
N VAL A 268 14.17 11.20 -3.91
CA VAL A 268 14.30 10.02 -3.05
C VAL A 268 15.74 9.80 -2.60
N THR A 269 16.70 9.88 -3.52
CA THR A 269 18.11 9.62 -3.20
C THR A 269 18.68 10.66 -2.23
N ALA A 270 18.28 11.92 -2.37
CA ALA A 270 18.67 13.01 -1.47
C ALA A 270 18.10 12.84 -0.06
N ALA A 271 16.81 12.45 0.05
CA ALA A 271 16.13 12.31 1.33
C ALA A 271 16.39 10.97 2.02
N ARG A 272 16.70 9.91 1.25
CA ARG A 272 16.95 8.55 1.73
C ARG A 272 18.28 8.03 1.17
N PRO A 273 19.42 8.56 1.64
CA PRO A 273 20.73 8.17 1.14
C PRO A 273 20.97 6.68 1.35
N ARG A 274 21.54 6.01 0.34
CA ARG A 274 21.90 4.60 0.45
C ARG A 274 22.90 4.42 1.60
N PRO A 275 22.63 3.57 2.59
CA PRO A 275 23.70 3.12 3.48
C PRO A 275 24.80 2.44 2.66
N ALA A 276 26.03 2.50 3.17
CA ALA A 276 27.15 1.77 2.59
C ALA A 276 26.77 0.29 2.43
N ARG A 277 27.12 -0.31 1.28
CA ARG A 277 26.68 -1.65 0.87
C ARG A 277 27.27 -2.74 1.78
N ASP A 278 26.62 -3.01 2.91
CA ASP A 278 26.92 -4.16 3.78
C ASP A 278 25.69 -5.05 3.93
N GLY A 279 25.45 -5.92 2.94
CA GLY A 279 24.42 -6.98 3.02
C GLY A 279 22.97 -6.51 2.91
N TRP A 280 22.07 -7.43 2.56
CA TRP A 280 20.64 -7.16 2.33
C TRP A 280 19.87 -6.86 3.63
N TYR A 281 18.85 -6.00 3.49
CA TYR A 281 17.97 -5.41 4.51
C TYR A 281 16.94 -6.40 5.07
N GLY A 282 17.02 -6.66 6.38
CA GLY A 282 15.84 -6.92 7.21
C GLY A 282 15.64 -5.75 8.18
N PRO A 283 14.44 -5.52 8.74
CA PRO A 283 14.31 -4.60 9.87
C PRO A 283 15.29 -5.07 10.93
N SER A 284 16.15 -4.17 11.41
CA SER A 284 17.06 -4.45 12.51
C SER A 284 16.21 -4.81 13.73
N GLY A 285 15.96 -6.10 13.92
CA GLY A 285 15.44 -6.62 15.15
C GLY A 285 16.44 -6.24 16.24
N SER A 286 16.09 -5.27 17.06
CA SER A 286 16.69 -5.08 18.37
C SER A 286 16.42 -6.35 19.17
N SER A 287 17.31 -7.32 19.04
CA SER A 287 17.39 -8.39 20.03
C SER A 287 17.78 -7.72 21.35
N PRO A 288 17.01 -7.89 22.45
CA PRO A 288 17.48 -7.45 23.75
C PRO A 288 18.80 -8.18 24.06
N PRO A 289 19.78 -7.53 24.70
CA PRO A 289 21.03 -8.18 25.03
C PRO A 289 20.75 -9.38 25.94
N PRO A 290 21.49 -10.51 25.78
CA PRO A 290 21.35 -11.64 26.68
C PRO A 290 21.75 -11.18 28.08
N GLY A 291 20.76 -11.10 28.98
CA GLY A 291 20.98 -10.88 30.40
C GLY A 291 21.92 -11.98 30.92
N SER A 292 23.11 -11.56 31.32
CA SER A 292 24.14 -12.38 31.92
C SER A 292 23.58 -13.14 33.13
N ALA A 293 23.52 -14.47 33.02
CA ALA A 293 23.46 -15.33 34.18
C ALA A 293 24.81 -15.23 34.92
N THR A 294 24.93 -14.27 35.84
CA THR A 294 25.93 -14.33 36.90
C THR A 294 25.27 -14.93 38.12
N GLY A 295 25.58 -16.19 38.37
CA GLY A 295 25.47 -16.74 39.71
C GLY A 295 26.43 -15.98 40.63
N GLN A 296 25.93 -15.55 41.78
CA GLN A 296 26.75 -15.37 42.96
C GLN A 296 26.15 -16.22 44.07
N HIS A 297 26.89 -17.28 44.40
CA HIS A 297 26.93 -17.85 45.73
C HIS A 297 27.56 -16.83 46.68
N GLU A 298 26.90 -16.58 47.81
CA GLU A 298 27.40 -16.29 49.16
C GLU A 298 26.16 -15.87 49.97
N GLY A 299 25.75 -16.42 51.11
CA GLY A 299 26.49 -17.13 52.13
C GLY A 299 26.52 -16.28 53.41
N ALA A 300 25.69 -16.66 54.39
CA ALA A 300 25.66 -16.28 55.81
C ALA A 300 24.93 -14.98 56.24
N GLY A 301 24.01 -15.15 57.21
CA GLY A 301 23.25 -14.12 57.91
C GLY A 301 21.91 -14.63 58.39
#